data_AF-A0AAW5CTU4-F1
#
_entry.id   AF-A0AAW5CTU4-F1
#
_cell.length_a   1.000
_cell.length_b   1.000
_cell.length_c   1.000
_cell.angle_alpha   90.00
_cell.angle_beta   90.00
_cell.angle_gamma   90.00
#
_symmetry.space_group_name_H-M   'P 1'
#
loop_
_entity.id
_entity.type
_entity.pdbx_description
1 polymer ?
#
loop_
_entity_poly.entity_id
_entity_poly.type
_entity_poly.pdbx_seq_one_letter_code
_entity_poly.pdbx_strand_id
1 'polypeptide(L)'
;MNNFDKIYFKSKAVGRLSSQSLNELKSTLTEIEGRKSKLESEIKATNEQLKKQESELSWINWFPLKLFFQSKIESKKQAIAKTSEVLRKKEQDYENHTLGLEVELTDQLEAAFGTLDDRFSEVLKIKKVWDITTSQSIDRVAERTVANNVIERKEISLKRTSNSKIQCDYKALHLENANGGDLHIFPQFLFVDSGDDFALIDLLDVDVEFTLTNFIESESVPSDAEVVDHTWAMANKDGSRDKRYTDNYQIPVVQYGELHLSSKSGLNEVYMLSHPESAFNFKEMFDEYKQVLASAGN
;
A
#
# COMPACT_ATOMS: atom_id res chain seq x y z
N MET A 1 16.05 28.82 -22.72
CA MET A 1 16.39 27.81 -21.69
C MET A 1 15.26 26.81 -21.70
N ASN A 2 15.48 25.61 -22.23
CA ASN A 2 14.48 24.54 -22.14
C ASN A 2 14.48 24.10 -20.68
N ASN A 3 13.35 24.26 -19.99
CA ASN A 3 13.25 23.84 -18.59
C ASN A 3 12.97 22.33 -18.59
N PHE A 4 14.02 21.55 -18.32
CA PHE A 4 13.93 20.10 -18.14
C PHE A 4 13.53 19.79 -16.70
N ASP A 5 12.40 20.35 -16.28
CA ASP A 5 11.92 20.19 -14.90
C ASP A 5 11.56 18.73 -14.64
N LYS A 6 12.03 18.22 -13.50
CA LYS A 6 11.70 16.89 -13.03
C LYS A 6 10.32 16.94 -12.36
N ILE A 7 9.37 16.19 -12.91
CA ILE A 7 8.04 15.98 -12.35
C ILE A 7 8.12 14.82 -11.37
N TYR A 8 7.55 15.00 -10.19
CA TYR A 8 7.46 13.97 -9.15
C TYR A 8 6.02 13.49 -9.08
N PHE A 9 5.82 12.18 -9.24
CA PHE A 9 4.54 11.52 -8.96
C PHE A 9 4.59 11.05 -7.53
N LYS A 10 3.91 11.81 -6.69
CA LYS A 10 3.84 11.58 -5.26
C LYS A 10 2.60 12.26 -4.73
N SER A 11 1.78 11.50 -4.02
CA SER A 11 0.66 12.05 -3.28
C SER A 11 1.13 13.04 -2.20
N LYS A 12 0.25 13.97 -1.82
CA LYS A 12 0.47 14.83 -0.65
C LYS A 12 0.71 13.98 0.60
N ALA A 13 1.25 14.58 1.66
CA ALA A 13 1.42 13.91 2.94
C ALA A 13 0.11 13.27 3.42
N VAL A 14 0.17 12.02 3.87
CA VAL A 14 -0.98 11.16 4.20
C VAL A 14 -1.99 11.84 5.12
N GLY A 15 -1.55 12.53 6.16
CA GLY A 15 -2.42 13.31 7.05
C GLY A 15 -3.33 14.34 6.35
N ARG A 16 -2.97 14.79 5.14
CA ARG A 16 -3.70 15.78 4.32
C ARG A 16 -4.42 15.19 3.10
N LEU A 17 -4.34 13.87 2.88
CA LEU A 17 -4.95 13.21 1.72
C LEU A 17 -6.44 12.91 1.89
N SER A 18 -6.97 13.05 3.10
CA SER A 18 -8.32 12.58 3.39
C SER A 18 -9.41 13.45 2.75
N SER A 19 -10.43 12.79 2.20
CA SER A 19 -11.63 13.48 1.70
C SER A 19 -12.40 14.11 2.86
N GLN A 20 -12.98 15.28 2.63
CA GLN A 20 -13.69 16.02 3.68
C GLN A 20 -14.89 15.24 4.23
N SER A 21 -15.56 14.45 3.38
CA SER A 21 -16.68 13.57 3.72
C SER A 21 -16.31 12.50 4.76
N LEU A 22 -15.03 12.11 4.84
CA LEU A 22 -14.55 11.02 5.68
C LEU A 22 -13.79 11.50 6.93
N ASN A 23 -13.87 12.79 7.27
CA ASN A 23 -13.14 13.34 8.42
C ASN A 23 -13.62 12.77 9.77
N GLU A 24 -14.93 12.61 9.95
CA GLU A 24 -15.48 12.01 11.18
C GLU A 24 -14.99 10.57 11.33
N LEU A 25 -15.04 9.81 10.24
CA LEU A 25 -14.55 8.45 10.20
C LEU A 25 -13.04 8.38 10.50
N LYS A 26 -12.24 9.25 9.88
CA LYS A 26 -10.81 9.35 10.17
C LYS A 26 -10.56 9.62 11.65
N SER A 27 -11.27 10.58 12.24
CA SER A 27 -11.08 10.94 13.64
C SER A 27 -11.39 9.78 14.59
N THR A 28 -12.44 9.03 14.30
CA THR A 28 -12.84 7.83 15.05
C THR A 28 -11.75 6.75 14.96
N LEU A 29 -11.27 6.49 13.75
CA LEU A 29 -10.21 5.50 13.53
C LEU A 29 -8.88 5.90 14.20
N THR A 30 -8.54 7.20 14.18
CA THR A 30 -7.36 7.72 14.89
C THR A 30 -7.50 7.53 16.40
N GLU A 31 -8.69 7.74 16.97
CA GLU A 31 -8.94 7.51 18.39
C GLU A 31 -8.80 6.02 18.76
N ILE A 32 -9.33 5.12 17.93
CA ILE A 32 -9.21 3.67 18.10
C ILE A 32 -7.73 3.26 18.09
N GLU A 33 -6.96 3.70 17.10
CA GLU A 33 -5.53 3.39 16.99
C GLU A 33 -4.72 3.97 18.18
N GLY A 34 -5.07 5.18 18.65
CA GLY A 34 -4.45 5.77 19.83
C GLY A 34 -4.72 4.95 21.11
N ARG A 35 -5.95 4.47 21.30
CA ARG A 35 -6.30 3.59 22.41
C ARG A 35 -5.59 2.24 22.32
N LYS A 36 -5.48 1.68 21.12
CA LYS A 36 -4.77 0.43 20.83
C LYS A 36 -3.29 0.52 21.18
N SER A 37 -2.58 1.54 20.69
CA SER A 37 -1.18 1.77 21.02
C SER A 37 -0.95 1.91 22.54
N LYS A 38 -1.86 2.61 23.24
CA LYS A 38 -1.81 2.70 24.69
C LYS A 38 -1.98 1.35 25.36
N LEU A 39 -2.97 0.54 24.95
CA LEU A 39 -3.19 -0.81 25.48
C LEU A 39 -1.97 -1.72 25.24
N GLU A 40 -1.34 -1.67 24.06
CA GLU A 40 -0.10 -2.42 23.77
C GLU A 40 1.02 -2.06 24.75
N SER A 41 1.21 -0.76 25.00
CA SER A 41 2.23 -0.30 25.95
C SER A 41 1.96 -0.79 27.37
N GLU A 42 0.69 -0.82 27.80
CA GLU A 42 0.28 -1.30 29.11
C GLU A 42 0.39 -2.82 29.25
N ILE A 43 0.05 -3.58 28.19
CA ILE A 43 0.22 -5.03 28.11
C ILE A 43 1.71 -5.37 28.22
N LYS A 44 2.57 -4.67 27.46
CA LYS A 44 4.02 -4.86 27.51
C LYS A 44 4.57 -4.62 28.92
N ALA A 45 4.23 -3.50 29.55
CA ALA A 45 4.67 -3.17 30.89
C ALA A 45 4.17 -4.20 31.94
N THR A 46 2.92 -4.65 31.82
CA THR A 46 2.33 -5.66 32.72
C THR A 46 3.02 -7.02 32.55
N ASN A 47 3.33 -7.40 31.32
CA ASN A 47 4.05 -8.64 31.01
C ASN A 47 5.50 -8.62 31.54
N GLU A 48 6.20 -7.48 31.41
CA GLU A 48 7.53 -7.29 32.01
C GLU A 48 7.48 -7.39 33.55
N GLN A 49 6.46 -6.79 34.18
CA GLN A 49 6.22 -6.92 35.62
C GLN A 49 5.96 -8.37 36.04
N LEU A 50 5.13 -9.10 35.28
CA LEU A 50 4.83 -10.51 35.54
C LEU A 50 6.10 -11.37 35.48
N LYS A 51 6.90 -11.24 34.41
CA LYS A 51 8.18 -11.95 34.25
C LYS A 51 9.16 -11.67 35.40
N LYS A 52 9.21 -10.42 35.89
CA LYS A 52 10.02 -10.06 37.06
C LYS A 52 9.53 -10.76 38.32
N GLN A 53 8.21 -10.77 38.57
CA GLN A 53 7.62 -11.46 39.73
C GLN A 53 7.88 -12.97 39.69
N GLU A 54 7.75 -13.60 38.52
CA GLU A 54 8.05 -15.03 38.31
C GLU A 54 9.52 -15.35 38.52
N SER A 55 10.42 -14.47 38.05
CA SER A 55 11.87 -14.61 38.25
C SER A 55 12.25 -14.50 39.74
N GLU A 56 11.66 -13.53 40.46
CA GLU A 56 11.86 -13.39 41.91
C GLU A 56 11.34 -14.62 42.68
N LEU A 57 10.19 -15.16 42.30
CA LEU A 57 9.65 -16.38 42.90
C LEU A 57 10.55 -17.59 42.61
N SER A 58 11.02 -17.71 41.37
CA SER A 58 11.93 -18.78 40.94
C SER A 58 13.26 -18.72 41.71
N TRP A 59 13.80 -17.51 41.91
CA TRP A 59 14.99 -17.29 42.73
C TRP A 59 14.78 -17.71 44.20
N ILE A 60 13.66 -17.33 44.82
CA ILE A 60 13.33 -17.73 46.19
C ILE A 60 13.19 -19.26 46.30
N ASN A 61 12.57 -19.90 45.31
CA ASN A 61 12.38 -21.35 45.28
C ASN A 61 13.68 -22.13 45.05
N TRP A 62 14.62 -21.56 44.30
CA TRP A 62 15.96 -22.11 44.08
C TRP A 62 16.84 -22.00 45.34
N PHE A 63 16.62 -20.99 46.18
CA PHE A 63 17.44 -20.73 47.36
C PHE A 63 17.23 -21.79 48.48
N PRO A 64 18.30 -22.33 49.11
CA PRO A 64 18.22 -23.46 50.04
C PRO A 64 17.43 -23.21 51.33
N LEU A 65 17.17 -21.95 51.70
CA LEU A 65 16.38 -21.56 52.88
C LEU A 65 14.87 -21.36 52.58
N LYS A 66 14.33 -21.87 51.46
CA LYS A 66 12.92 -21.64 51.04
C LYS A 66 11.86 -21.97 52.09
N LEU A 67 12.14 -22.94 52.97
CA LEU A 67 11.23 -23.39 54.03
C LEU A 67 10.92 -22.29 55.05
N PHE A 68 11.81 -21.30 55.22
CA PHE A 68 11.60 -20.15 56.10
C PHE A 68 10.75 -19.03 55.48
N PHE A 69 10.35 -19.16 54.21
CA PHE A 69 9.67 -18.12 53.43
C PHE A 69 8.31 -18.56 52.87
N GLN A 70 7.68 -19.60 53.42
CA GLN A 70 6.41 -20.15 52.90
C GLN A 70 5.30 -19.09 52.73
N SER A 71 5.11 -18.21 53.71
CA SER A 71 4.12 -17.12 53.63
C SER A 71 4.43 -16.09 52.54
N LYS A 72 5.73 -15.82 52.30
CA LYS A 72 6.20 -14.89 51.27
C LYS A 72 6.11 -15.49 49.87
N ILE A 73 6.29 -16.81 49.75
CA ILE A 73 6.06 -17.57 48.52
C ILE A 73 4.58 -17.50 48.15
N GLU A 74 3.69 -17.73 49.12
CA GLU A 74 2.24 -17.70 48.88
C GLU A 74 1.75 -16.30 48.48
N SER A 75 2.21 -15.26 49.17
CA SER A 75 1.86 -13.88 48.79
C SER A 75 2.39 -13.50 47.40
N LYS A 76 3.57 -13.99 47.01
CA LYS A 76 4.10 -13.81 45.65
C LYS A 76 3.30 -14.57 44.59
N LYS A 77 2.88 -15.81 44.87
CA LYS A 77 2.00 -16.58 43.98
C LYS A 77 0.66 -15.87 43.77
N GLN A 78 0.05 -15.35 44.84
CA GLN A 78 -1.18 -14.57 44.75
C GLN A 78 -0.98 -13.28 43.94
N ALA A 79 0.15 -12.59 44.14
CA ALA A 79 0.49 -11.41 43.34
C ALA A 79 0.66 -11.74 41.85
N ILE A 80 1.36 -12.84 41.52
CA ILE A 80 1.52 -13.33 40.14
C ILE A 80 0.15 -13.67 39.53
N ALA A 81 -0.69 -14.41 40.24
CA ALA A 81 -2.02 -14.77 39.78
C ALA A 81 -2.91 -13.55 39.51
N LYS A 82 -2.81 -12.52 40.37
CA LYS A 82 -3.52 -11.25 40.17
C LYS A 82 -2.98 -10.50 38.95
N THR A 83 -1.66 -10.40 38.80
CA THR A 83 -1.03 -9.72 37.65
C THR A 83 -1.38 -10.44 36.34
N SER A 84 -1.37 -11.78 36.32
CA SER A 84 -1.72 -12.55 35.14
C SER A 84 -3.20 -12.42 34.77
N GLU A 85 -4.11 -12.33 35.76
CA GLU A 85 -5.52 -12.03 35.50
C GLU A 85 -5.69 -10.63 34.89
N VAL A 86 -4.97 -9.62 35.40
CA VAL A 86 -4.98 -8.26 34.84
C VAL A 86 -4.45 -8.25 33.41
N LEU A 87 -3.33 -8.96 33.15
CA LEU A 87 -2.76 -9.10 31.81
C LEU A 87 -3.77 -9.72 30.86
N ARG A 88 -4.40 -10.84 31.25
CA ARG A 88 -5.42 -11.51 30.44
C ARG A 88 -6.62 -10.61 30.13
N LYS A 89 -7.06 -9.81 31.11
CA LYS A 89 -8.13 -8.83 30.89
C LYS A 89 -7.72 -7.77 29.89
N LYS A 90 -6.50 -7.22 30.01
CA LYS A 90 -5.98 -6.23 29.05
C LYS A 90 -5.81 -6.80 27.64
N GLU A 91 -5.31 -8.03 27.51
CA GLU A 91 -5.22 -8.74 26.23
C GLU A 91 -6.61 -8.95 25.63
N GLN A 92 -7.59 -9.36 26.44
CA GLN A 92 -8.97 -9.50 25.98
C GLN A 92 -9.59 -8.15 25.60
N ASP A 93 -9.33 -7.09 26.36
CA ASP A 93 -9.78 -5.73 26.03
C ASP A 93 -9.14 -5.23 24.73
N TYR A 94 -7.86 -5.55 24.50
CA TYR A 94 -7.15 -5.26 23.26
C TYR A 94 -7.79 -6.00 22.07
N GLU A 95 -8.04 -7.31 22.20
CA GLU A 95 -8.72 -8.10 21.17
C GLU A 95 -10.15 -7.60 20.88
N ASN A 96 -10.87 -7.13 21.90
CA ASN A 96 -12.20 -6.54 21.73
C ASN A 96 -12.17 -5.14 21.08
N HIS A 97 -11.08 -4.38 21.27
CA HIS A 97 -10.85 -3.11 20.56
C HIS A 97 -10.28 -3.32 19.15
N THR A 98 -10.00 -4.57 18.74
CA THR A 98 -9.66 -4.95 17.35
C THR A 98 -10.86 -4.85 16.41
N LEU A 99 -12.04 -4.44 16.90
CA LEU A 99 -13.16 -4.09 16.05
C LEU A 99 -12.82 -2.80 15.28
N GLY A 100 -12.10 -2.96 14.17
CA GLY A 100 -11.90 -1.91 13.19
C GLY A 100 -13.23 -1.42 12.65
N LEU A 101 -13.21 -0.39 11.82
CA LEU A 101 -14.45 0.11 11.21
C LEU A 101 -15.20 -1.04 10.52
N GLU A 102 -16.37 -1.40 11.04
CA GLU A 102 -17.29 -2.34 10.38
C GLU A 102 -17.97 -1.61 9.22
N VAL A 103 -17.72 -2.10 8.02
CA VAL A 103 -18.25 -1.51 6.78
C VAL A 103 -19.48 -2.30 6.36
N GLU A 104 -20.66 -1.82 6.76
CA GLU A 104 -21.92 -2.36 6.24
C GLU A 104 -22.09 -1.93 4.77
N LEU A 105 -22.39 -2.90 3.90
CA LEU A 105 -22.65 -2.68 2.47
C LEU A 105 -24.08 -3.06 2.13
N THR A 106 -24.65 -2.41 1.12
CA THR A 106 -25.89 -2.89 0.50
C THR A 106 -25.58 -4.10 -0.39
N ASP A 107 -26.54 -5.03 -0.54
CA ASP A 107 -26.39 -6.21 -1.41
C ASP A 107 -25.91 -5.85 -2.82
N GLN A 108 -26.36 -4.71 -3.35
CA GLN A 108 -25.97 -4.22 -4.67
C GLN A 108 -24.50 -3.80 -4.71
N LEU A 109 -24.03 -3.05 -3.71
CA LEU A 109 -22.65 -2.59 -3.64
C LEU A 109 -21.69 -3.75 -3.35
N GLU A 110 -22.11 -4.68 -2.49
CA GLU A 110 -21.41 -5.92 -2.21
C GLU A 110 -21.19 -6.75 -3.48
N ALA A 111 -22.26 -6.99 -4.26
CA ALA A 111 -22.16 -7.74 -5.52
C ALA A 111 -21.26 -7.03 -6.55
N ALA A 112 -21.33 -5.70 -6.62
CA ALA A 112 -20.49 -4.91 -7.51
C ALA A 112 -19.01 -4.97 -7.10
N PHE A 113 -18.71 -4.85 -5.81
CA PHE A 113 -17.35 -4.96 -5.31
C PHE A 113 -16.81 -6.38 -5.48
N GLY A 114 -17.63 -7.41 -5.24
CA GLY A 114 -17.26 -8.80 -5.52
C GLY A 114 -16.89 -9.01 -6.99
N THR A 115 -17.64 -8.41 -7.92
CA THR A 115 -17.31 -8.45 -9.35
C THR A 115 -15.98 -7.75 -9.65
N LEU A 116 -15.73 -6.59 -9.04
CA LEU A 116 -14.46 -5.88 -9.15
C LEU A 116 -13.28 -6.72 -8.62
N ASP A 117 -13.44 -7.31 -7.43
CA ASP A 117 -12.42 -8.16 -6.81
C ASP A 117 -12.15 -9.41 -7.65
N ASP A 118 -13.18 -10.10 -8.14
CA ASP A 118 -13.02 -11.29 -8.99
C ASP A 118 -12.18 -10.97 -10.22
N ARG A 119 -12.53 -9.88 -10.92
CA ARG A 119 -11.81 -9.49 -12.13
C ARG A 119 -10.42 -8.90 -11.85
N PHE A 120 -10.17 -8.35 -10.66
CA PHE A 120 -8.83 -7.97 -10.22
C PHE A 120 -7.84 -9.16 -10.24
N SER A 121 -8.34 -10.39 -10.24
CA SER A 121 -7.51 -11.59 -10.42
C SER A 121 -6.71 -11.59 -11.72
N GLU A 122 -7.22 -10.98 -12.81
CA GLU A 122 -6.45 -10.87 -14.06
C GLU A 122 -5.32 -9.84 -13.95
N VAL A 123 -5.52 -8.78 -13.17
CA VAL A 123 -4.50 -7.76 -12.89
C VAL A 123 -3.38 -8.35 -12.04
N LEU A 124 -3.71 -9.24 -11.09
CA LEU A 124 -2.71 -9.94 -10.28
C LEU A 124 -1.83 -10.93 -11.06
N LYS A 125 -2.22 -11.32 -12.28
CA LYS A 125 -1.42 -12.22 -13.14
C LYS A 125 -0.33 -11.50 -13.93
N ILE A 126 -0.39 -10.16 -13.98
CA ILE A 126 0.58 -9.31 -14.67
C ILE A 126 1.97 -9.59 -14.10
N LYS A 127 2.97 -9.75 -14.97
CA LYS A 127 4.31 -10.19 -14.56
C LYS A 127 5.12 -9.10 -13.90
N LYS A 128 4.97 -7.85 -14.34
CA LYS A 128 5.67 -6.71 -13.78
C LYS A 128 4.74 -5.52 -13.65
N VAL A 129 4.78 -4.94 -12.46
CA VAL A 129 4.12 -3.67 -12.15
C VAL A 129 5.18 -2.78 -11.54
N TRP A 130 5.22 -1.52 -11.98
CA TRP A 130 6.13 -0.53 -11.47
C TRP A 130 5.37 0.70 -10.99
N ASP A 131 5.80 1.27 -9.87
CA ASP A 131 5.45 2.62 -9.47
C ASP A 131 6.44 3.60 -10.13
N ILE A 132 5.92 4.52 -10.94
CA ILE A 132 6.69 5.61 -11.54
C ILE A 132 6.78 6.74 -10.51
N THR A 133 7.97 6.98 -9.98
CA THR A 133 8.18 8.01 -8.96
C THR A 133 8.46 9.38 -9.57
N THR A 134 9.13 9.42 -10.73
CA THR A 134 9.51 10.68 -11.38
C THR A 134 9.53 10.55 -12.90
N SER A 135 9.31 11.67 -13.58
CA SER A 135 9.48 11.81 -15.03
C SER A 135 10.16 13.14 -15.34
N GLN A 136 11.18 13.11 -16.18
CA GLN A 136 11.94 14.30 -16.57
C GLN A 136 12.16 14.31 -18.08
N SER A 137 11.77 15.40 -18.74
CA SER A 137 12.11 15.59 -20.15
C SER A 137 13.61 15.75 -20.35
N ILE A 138 14.14 15.24 -21.45
CA ILE A 138 15.58 15.26 -21.74
C ILE A 138 15.92 15.87 -23.10
N ASP A 139 17.14 16.39 -23.22
CA ASP A 139 17.70 16.78 -24.51
C ASP A 139 18.15 15.51 -25.26
N ARG A 140 17.29 15.06 -26.17
CA ARG A 140 17.53 13.89 -27.04
C ARG A 140 18.87 13.93 -27.77
N VAL A 141 19.38 15.12 -28.11
CA VAL A 141 20.64 15.28 -28.86
C VAL A 141 21.85 15.10 -27.96
N ALA A 142 21.80 15.64 -26.75
CA ALA A 142 22.87 15.47 -25.76
C ALA A 142 22.95 14.00 -25.31
N GLU A 143 21.80 13.41 -24.99
CA GLU A 143 21.65 12.04 -24.50
C GLU A 143 21.70 10.97 -25.60
N ARG A 144 21.66 11.38 -26.89
CA ARG A 144 21.71 10.50 -28.07
C ARG A 144 20.67 9.37 -28.03
N THR A 145 19.45 9.72 -27.64
CA THR A 145 18.31 8.80 -27.51
C THR A 145 17.09 9.33 -28.24
N VAL A 146 16.18 8.43 -28.61
CA VAL A 146 14.88 8.79 -29.19
C VAL A 146 13.82 9.09 -28.12
N ALA A 147 14.08 8.73 -26.85
CA ALA A 147 13.16 8.97 -25.73
C ALA A 147 12.94 10.46 -25.48
N ASN A 148 11.70 10.81 -25.14
CA ASN A 148 11.32 12.16 -24.72
C ASN A 148 11.68 12.45 -23.26
N ASN A 149 11.51 11.44 -22.42
CA ASN A 149 11.60 11.56 -20.98
C ASN A 149 12.45 10.41 -20.44
N VAL A 150 13.12 10.66 -19.33
CA VAL A 150 13.67 9.65 -18.45
C VAL A 150 12.74 9.54 -17.26
N ILE A 151 12.37 8.31 -16.91
CA ILE A 151 11.53 8.03 -15.74
C ILE A 151 12.35 7.27 -14.69
N GLU A 152 12.04 7.51 -13.43
CA GLU A 152 12.44 6.61 -12.35
C GLU A 152 11.23 5.75 -11.98
N ARG A 153 11.42 4.43 -11.95
CA ARG A 153 10.38 3.47 -11.60
C ARG A 153 10.91 2.47 -10.57
N LYS A 154 10.06 1.97 -9.68
CA LYS A 154 10.38 0.85 -8.79
C LYS A 154 9.37 -0.27 -8.99
N GLU A 155 9.85 -1.50 -9.05
CA GLU A 155 8.97 -2.66 -9.12
C GLU A 155 8.20 -2.80 -7.81
N ILE A 156 6.88 -3.00 -7.92
CA ILE A 156 5.95 -3.12 -6.80
C ILE A 156 5.02 -4.31 -7.02
N SER A 157 4.40 -4.79 -5.95
CA SER A 157 3.45 -5.90 -6.02
C SER A 157 2.01 -5.42 -5.87
N LEU A 158 1.13 -6.06 -6.63
CA LEU A 158 -0.30 -5.98 -6.43
C LEU A 158 -0.75 -7.20 -5.63
N LYS A 159 -1.65 -7.02 -4.66
CA LYS A 159 -2.11 -8.12 -3.79
C LYS A 159 -3.50 -7.86 -3.24
N ARG A 160 -4.01 -8.88 -2.54
CA ARG A 160 -5.19 -8.75 -1.68
C ARG A 160 -4.73 -8.84 -0.24
N THR A 161 -5.05 -7.84 0.56
CA THR A 161 -4.64 -7.78 1.97
C THR A 161 -5.81 -7.41 2.86
N SER A 162 -5.85 -8.07 4.01
CA SER A 162 -6.61 -7.57 5.15
C SER A 162 -5.79 -6.46 5.80
N ASN A 163 -6.44 -5.38 6.24
CA ASN A 163 -5.77 -4.31 6.96
C ASN A 163 -6.08 -4.45 8.46
N SER A 164 -5.08 -4.33 9.33
CA SER A 164 -5.28 -4.46 10.79
C SER A 164 -6.04 -3.30 11.42
N LYS A 165 -6.23 -2.19 10.69
CA LYS A 165 -6.93 -0.98 11.11
C LYS A 165 -8.40 -0.97 10.64
N ILE A 166 -8.75 -1.77 9.63
CA ILE A 166 -10.11 -1.81 9.04
C ILE A 166 -10.64 -3.23 9.08
N GLN A 167 -11.76 -3.43 9.79
CA GLN A 167 -12.43 -4.71 9.83
C GLN A 167 -13.43 -4.78 8.68
N CYS A 168 -13.06 -5.50 7.64
CA CYS A 168 -13.91 -5.75 6.50
C CYS A 168 -13.92 -7.26 6.24
N ASP A 169 -15.09 -7.82 5.95
CA ASP A 169 -15.21 -9.21 5.51
C ASP A 169 -14.49 -9.45 4.17
N TYR A 170 -14.25 -8.38 3.42
CA TYR A 170 -13.54 -8.35 2.16
C TYR A 170 -12.08 -7.95 2.35
N LYS A 171 -11.19 -8.59 1.59
CA LYS A 171 -9.81 -8.14 1.47
C LYS A 171 -9.77 -6.90 0.57
N ALA A 172 -8.96 -5.92 0.95
CA ALA A 172 -8.73 -4.75 0.09
C ALA A 172 -7.90 -5.14 -1.13
N LEU A 173 -8.18 -4.49 -2.26
CA LEU A 173 -7.29 -4.50 -3.41
C LEU A 173 -6.10 -3.59 -3.08
N HIS A 174 -4.90 -4.15 -3.04
CA HIS A 174 -3.72 -3.48 -2.51
C HIS A 174 -2.71 -3.24 -3.62
N LEU A 175 -2.45 -1.96 -3.85
CA LEU A 175 -1.39 -1.45 -4.72
C LEU A 175 -0.28 -0.90 -3.81
N GLU A 176 0.89 -1.55 -3.83
CA GLU A 176 2.06 -1.05 -3.11
C GLU A 176 2.52 0.31 -3.66
N ASN A 177 3.13 1.14 -2.82
CA ASN A 177 3.67 2.44 -3.21
C ASN A 177 5.15 2.55 -2.81
N ALA A 178 5.99 2.97 -3.75
CA ALA A 178 7.43 3.07 -3.57
C ALA A 178 7.90 4.39 -2.93
N ASN A 179 7.04 5.40 -2.89
CA ASN A 179 7.39 6.77 -2.49
C ASN A 179 6.37 7.45 -1.55
N GLY A 180 5.27 6.77 -1.23
CA GLY A 180 4.18 7.18 -0.34
C GLY A 180 3.64 6.02 0.49
N GLY A 181 2.41 6.17 0.99
CA GLY A 181 1.69 5.09 1.66
C GLY A 181 1.06 4.14 0.66
N ASP A 182 0.90 2.88 1.05
CA ASP A 182 0.27 1.85 0.25
C ASP A 182 -1.23 2.13 0.04
N LEU A 183 -1.74 1.85 -1.15
CA LEU A 183 -3.13 2.10 -1.53
C LEU A 183 -3.95 0.82 -1.33
N HIS A 184 -4.96 0.89 -0.46
CA HIS A 184 -5.90 -0.18 -0.17
C HIS A 184 -7.31 0.24 -0.57
N ILE A 185 -7.82 -0.32 -1.67
CA ILE A 185 -9.18 -0.06 -2.16
C ILE A 185 -10.13 -0.94 -1.37
N PHE A 186 -10.92 -0.32 -0.50
CA PHE A 186 -12.09 -0.91 0.15
C PHE A 186 -13.36 -0.52 -0.62
N PRO A 187 -14.50 -1.17 -0.38
CA PRO A 187 -15.72 -0.90 -1.14
C PRO A 187 -16.15 0.58 -1.16
N GLN A 188 -16.06 1.31 -0.05
CA GLN A 188 -16.57 2.69 0.01
C GLN A 188 -15.47 3.76 -0.11
N PHE A 189 -14.23 3.41 0.20
CA PHE A 189 -13.14 4.38 0.30
C PHE A 189 -11.79 3.74 -0.06
N LEU A 190 -10.86 4.58 -0.50
CA LEU A 190 -9.45 4.25 -0.61
C LEU A 190 -8.76 4.58 0.72
N PHE A 191 -8.16 3.56 1.34
CA PHE A 191 -7.33 3.71 2.51
C PHE A 191 -5.86 3.78 2.12
N VAL A 192 -5.17 4.86 2.48
CA VAL A 192 -3.73 5.03 2.23
C VAL A 192 -2.98 4.83 3.54
N ASP A 193 -2.15 3.79 3.63
CA ASP A 193 -1.43 3.42 4.85
C ASP A 193 0.07 3.75 4.74
N SER A 194 0.58 4.61 5.62
CA SER A 194 2.01 4.93 5.72
C SER A 194 2.60 4.48 7.07
N GLY A 195 2.06 3.41 7.65
CA GLY A 195 2.50 2.85 8.92
C GLY A 195 1.96 3.65 10.11
N ASP A 196 2.57 4.79 10.40
CA ASP A 196 2.25 5.64 11.55
C ASP A 196 1.09 6.63 11.29
N ASP A 197 0.73 6.83 10.02
CA ASP A 197 -0.35 7.73 9.61
C ASP A 197 -1.17 7.07 8.49
N PHE A 198 -2.42 7.50 8.35
CA PHE A 198 -3.32 7.00 7.32
C PHE A 198 -4.25 8.07 6.77
N ALA A 199 -4.76 7.82 5.56
CA ALA A 199 -5.77 8.66 4.92
C ALA A 199 -6.95 7.83 4.43
N LEU A 200 -8.12 8.44 4.46
CA LEU A 200 -9.35 7.92 3.87
C LEU A 200 -9.77 8.85 2.74
N ILE A 201 -9.78 8.35 1.51
CA ILE A 201 -10.20 9.09 0.32
C ILE A 201 -11.50 8.47 -0.16
N ASP A 202 -12.51 9.29 -0.41
CA ASP A 202 -13.75 8.84 -1.03
C ASP A 202 -13.44 8.29 -2.43
N LEU A 203 -13.89 7.07 -2.75
CA LEU A 203 -13.62 6.50 -4.06
C LEU A 203 -14.27 7.30 -5.20
N LEU A 204 -15.33 8.05 -4.91
CA LEU A 204 -15.94 8.95 -5.88
C LEU A 204 -15.01 10.11 -6.26
N ASP A 205 -14.11 10.52 -5.36
CA ASP A 205 -13.10 11.56 -5.59
C ASP A 205 -11.84 11.06 -6.31
N VAL A 206 -11.70 9.74 -6.53
CA VAL A 206 -10.52 9.13 -7.16
C VAL A 206 -10.76 8.94 -8.65
N ASP A 207 -9.95 9.59 -9.48
CA ASP A 207 -9.95 9.43 -10.93
C ASP A 207 -8.81 8.48 -11.36
N VAL A 208 -9.11 7.58 -12.29
CA VAL A 208 -8.16 6.63 -12.86
C VAL A 208 -8.07 6.84 -14.37
N GLU A 209 -6.94 7.35 -14.83
CA GLU A 209 -6.66 7.53 -16.25
C GLU A 209 -5.79 6.38 -16.76
N PHE A 210 -6.05 5.94 -17.99
CA PHE A 210 -5.25 4.93 -18.67
C PHE A 210 -4.56 5.52 -19.90
N THR A 211 -3.27 5.25 -20.05
CA THR A 211 -2.48 5.63 -21.23
C THR A 211 -1.61 4.48 -21.71
N LEU A 212 -1.45 4.36 -23.03
CA LEU A 212 -0.44 3.48 -23.62
C LEU A 212 0.88 4.24 -23.70
N THR A 213 1.96 3.58 -23.30
CA THR A 213 3.31 4.13 -23.35
C THR A 213 4.25 3.19 -24.10
N ASN A 214 5.05 3.75 -25.00
CA ASN A 214 6.11 3.01 -25.68
C ASN A 214 7.42 3.27 -24.93
N PHE A 215 7.89 2.27 -24.19
CA PHE A 215 9.02 2.37 -23.30
C PHE A 215 10.27 1.71 -23.89
N ILE A 216 11.41 2.40 -23.87
CA ILE A 216 12.70 1.83 -24.25
C ILE A 216 13.20 0.97 -23.09
N GLU A 217 13.00 -0.35 -23.18
CA GLU A 217 13.28 -1.28 -22.09
C GLU A 217 14.74 -1.72 -22.13
N SER A 218 15.59 -1.07 -21.33
CA SER A 218 17.00 -1.43 -21.18
C SER A 218 17.23 -2.63 -20.25
N GLU A 219 16.21 -3.05 -19.49
CA GLU A 219 16.26 -4.22 -18.62
C GLU A 219 15.66 -5.46 -19.33
N SER A 220 15.31 -6.49 -18.57
CA SER A 220 14.65 -7.67 -19.13
C SER A 220 13.20 -7.35 -19.47
N VAL A 221 12.82 -7.58 -20.72
CA VAL A 221 11.41 -7.48 -21.17
C VAL A 221 10.57 -8.56 -20.46
N PRO A 222 9.45 -8.19 -19.82
CA PRO A 222 8.51 -9.15 -19.23
C PRO A 222 7.92 -10.08 -20.30
N SER A 223 7.66 -11.35 -19.96
CA SER A 223 7.17 -12.32 -20.95
C SER A 223 5.71 -12.12 -21.38
N ASP A 224 4.98 -11.27 -20.68
CA ASP A 224 3.61 -10.86 -20.99
C ASP A 224 3.54 -9.49 -21.70
N ALA A 225 4.68 -8.87 -21.99
CA ALA A 225 4.75 -7.57 -22.65
C ALA A 225 4.93 -7.70 -24.17
N GLU A 226 4.44 -6.70 -24.91
CA GLU A 226 4.55 -6.64 -26.36
C GLU A 226 5.72 -5.74 -26.79
N VAL A 227 6.68 -6.31 -27.51
CA VAL A 227 7.75 -5.53 -28.17
C VAL A 227 7.21 -4.99 -29.49
N VAL A 228 7.03 -3.67 -29.57
CA VAL A 228 6.42 -2.98 -30.73
C VAL A 228 7.44 -2.39 -31.70
N ASP A 229 8.66 -2.12 -31.24
CA ASP A 229 9.75 -1.60 -32.08
C ASP A 229 11.12 -1.89 -31.45
N HIS A 230 12.21 -1.49 -32.11
CA HIS A 230 13.57 -1.50 -31.56
C HIS A 230 14.28 -0.19 -31.89
N THR A 231 15.02 0.35 -30.92
CA THR A 231 15.88 1.53 -31.10
C THR A 231 17.35 1.19 -30.88
N TRP A 232 18.26 2.07 -31.26
CA TRP A 232 19.68 1.92 -30.93
C TRP A 232 20.01 2.53 -29.58
N ALA A 233 20.91 1.90 -28.81
CA ALA A 233 21.41 2.42 -27.53
C ALA A 233 22.07 3.79 -27.68
N MET A 234 22.76 4.02 -28.82
CA MET A 234 23.20 5.33 -29.27
C MET A 234 22.57 5.64 -30.63
N ALA A 235 21.62 6.57 -30.67
CA ALA A 235 20.87 6.90 -31.87
C ALA A 235 21.24 8.29 -32.42
N ASN A 236 21.26 8.41 -33.75
CA ASN A 236 21.29 9.70 -34.43
C ASN A 236 19.94 10.42 -34.26
N LYS A 237 19.86 11.69 -34.67
CA LYS A 237 18.62 12.49 -34.60
C LYS A 237 17.44 11.86 -35.37
N ASP A 238 17.73 11.05 -36.37
CA ASP A 238 16.73 10.34 -37.18
C ASP A 238 16.40 8.93 -36.65
N GLY A 239 16.94 8.55 -35.48
CA GLY A 239 16.77 7.23 -34.88
C GLY A 239 17.71 6.15 -35.42
N SER A 240 18.51 6.43 -36.45
CA SER A 240 19.45 5.47 -37.02
C SER A 240 20.65 5.20 -36.09
N ARG A 241 21.33 4.05 -36.29
CA ARG A 241 22.53 3.66 -35.53
C ARG A 241 23.60 4.74 -35.60
N ASP A 242 24.05 5.26 -34.45
CA ASP A 242 25.26 6.07 -34.40
C ASP A 242 26.49 5.16 -34.60
N LYS A 243 27.09 5.24 -35.79
CA LYS A 243 28.22 4.39 -36.21
C LYS A 243 29.55 4.76 -35.55
N ARG A 244 29.61 5.84 -34.77
CA ARG A 244 30.80 6.21 -33.99
C ARG A 244 31.02 5.27 -32.80
N TYR A 245 29.98 4.53 -32.40
CA TYR A 245 30.00 3.59 -31.29
C TYR A 245 30.09 2.15 -31.82
N THR A 246 31.26 1.52 -31.68
CA THR A 246 31.57 0.18 -32.20
C THR A 246 30.63 -0.88 -31.62
N ASP A 247 30.40 -0.85 -30.30
CA ASP A 247 29.58 -1.82 -29.56
C ASP A 247 28.13 -1.34 -29.32
N ASN A 248 27.60 -0.53 -30.24
CA ASN A 248 26.22 -0.06 -30.19
C ASN A 248 25.24 -1.20 -30.53
N TYR A 249 24.27 -1.44 -29.65
CA TYR A 249 23.29 -2.53 -29.73
C TYR A 249 21.86 -1.98 -29.82
N GLN A 250 20.92 -2.83 -30.21
CA GLN A 250 19.50 -2.48 -30.24
C GLN A 250 18.85 -2.75 -28.88
N ILE A 251 17.97 -1.85 -28.48
CA ILE A 251 17.15 -1.91 -27.27
C ILE A 251 15.68 -2.05 -27.70
N PRO A 252 14.93 -3.01 -27.16
CA PRO A 252 13.51 -3.16 -27.48
C PRO A 252 12.71 -1.94 -27.01
N VAL A 253 11.72 -1.56 -27.82
CA VAL A 253 10.66 -0.63 -27.44
C VAL A 253 9.42 -1.46 -27.15
N VAL A 254 8.97 -1.42 -25.91
CA VAL A 254 7.90 -2.25 -25.37
C VAL A 254 6.69 -1.39 -25.09
N GLN A 255 5.51 -1.88 -25.44
CA GLN A 255 4.27 -1.19 -25.09
C GLN A 255 3.80 -1.61 -23.70
N TYR A 256 3.67 -0.63 -22.81
CA TYR A 256 3.13 -0.80 -21.47
C TYR A 256 1.84 0.00 -21.28
N GLY A 257 1.04 -0.41 -20.31
CA GLY A 257 -0.13 0.35 -19.85
C GLY A 257 0.22 1.17 -18.62
N GLU A 258 -0.10 2.44 -18.62
CA GLU A 258 0.04 3.33 -17.47
C GLU A 258 -1.35 3.60 -16.87
N LEU A 259 -1.44 3.51 -15.54
CA LEU A 259 -2.60 3.89 -14.74
C LEU A 259 -2.22 5.07 -13.86
N HIS A 260 -2.85 6.22 -14.09
CA HIS A 260 -2.67 7.42 -13.27
C HIS A 260 -3.86 7.58 -12.33
N LEU A 261 -3.61 7.37 -11.03
CA LEU A 261 -4.58 7.57 -9.97
C LEU A 261 -4.41 8.96 -9.39
N SER A 262 -5.47 9.77 -9.42
CA SER A 262 -5.45 11.12 -8.88
C SER A 262 -6.70 11.47 -8.09
N SER A 263 -6.62 12.48 -7.24
CA SER A 263 -7.78 13.02 -6.52
C SER A 263 -7.63 14.50 -6.24
N LYS A 264 -8.76 15.17 -6.00
CA LYS A 264 -8.77 16.58 -5.56
C LYS A 264 -8.11 16.78 -4.20
N SER A 265 -8.17 15.79 -3.32
CA SER A 265 -7.51 15.83 -2.00
C SER A 265 -5.99 15.81 -2.13
N GLY A 266 -5.45 15.20 -3.20
CA GLY A 266 -4.04 15.23 -3.57
C GLY A 266 -3.39 13.88 -3.73
N LEU A 267 -4.17 12.82 -3.98
CA LEU A 267 -3.67 11.57 -4.52
C LEU A 267 -3.04 11.84 -5.89
N ASN A 268 -1.86 11.30 -6.14
CA ASN A 268 -1.16 11.44 -7.41
C ASN A 268 -0.11 10.34 -7.56
N GLU A 269 -0.55 9.17 -8.02
CA GLU A 269 0.29 7.96 -8.18
C GLU A 269 0.17 7.43 -9.61
N VAL A 270 1.28 6.98 -10.19
CA VAL A 270 1.32 6.45 -11.55
C VAL A 270 1.93 5.05 -11.54
N TYR A 271 1.15 4.07 -12.00
CA TYR A 271 1.60 2.70 -12.14
C TYR A 271 1.81 2.36 -13.61
N MET A 272 2.89 1.67 -13.92
CA MET A 272 3.15 1.09 -15.24
C MET A 272 3.06 -0.43 -15.15
N LEU A 273 2.31 -1.04 -16.07
CA LEU A 273 1.98 -2.45 -16.05
C LEU A 273 2.44 -3.10 -17.35
N SER A 274 3.04 -4.28 -17.24
CA SER A 274 3.61 -5.00 -18.39
C SER A 274 2.58 -5.50 -19.39
N HIS A 275 1.31 -5.67 -18.98
CA HIS A 275 0.21 -6.12 -19.83
C HIS A 275 -0.85 -5.01 -20.00
N PRO A 276 -0.82 -4.23 -21.11
CA PRO A 276 -1.67 -3.05 -21.28
C PRO A 276 -3.16 -3.33 -21.26
N GLU A 277 -3.61 -4.45 -21.84
CA GLU A 277 -5.04 -4.83 -21.87
C GLU A 277 -5.59 -5.07 -20.45
N SER A 278 -4.82 -5.73 -19.58
CA SER A 278 -5.24 -5.97 -18.19
C SER A 278 -5.29 -4.67 -17.39
N ALA A 279 -4.39 -3.72 -17.66
CA ALA A 279 -4.42 -2.39 -17.06
C ALA A 279 -5.64 -1.58 -17.52
N PHE A 280 -5.95 -1.58 -18.82
CA PHE A 280 -7.15 -0.95 -19.35
C PHE A 280 -8.43 -1.54 -18.75
N ASN A 281 -8.49 -2.88 -18.67
CA ASN A 281 -9.61 -3.56 -18.02
C ASN A 281 -9.76 -3.14 -16.56
N PHE A 282 -8.66 -2.95 -15.81
CA PHE A 282 -8.75 -2.42 -14.44
C PHE A 282 -9.42 -1.06 -14.36
N LYS A 283 -9.03 -0.13 -15.24
CA LYS A 283 -9.66 1.19 -15.34
C LYS A 283 -11.17 1.05 -15.61
N GLU A 284 -11.56 0.27 -16.61
CA GLU A 284 -12.98 0.11 -16.97
C GLU A 284 -13.80 -0.48 -15.80
N MET A 285 -13.25 -1.49 -15.12
CA MET A 285 -13.89 -2.12 -13.97
C MET A 285 -14.04 -1.14 -12.79
N PHE A 286 -13.04 -0.30 -12.57
CA PHE A 286 -13.09 0.73 -11.53
C PHE A 286 -14.16 1.79 -11.85
N ASP A 287 -14.28 2.21 -13.11
CA ASP A 287 -15.31 3.15 -13.55
C ASP A 287 -16.72 2.56 -13.43
N GLU A 288 -16.92 1.30 -13.84
CA GLU A 288 -18.18 0.56 -13.65
C GLU A 288 -18.56 0.53 -12.16
N TYR A 289 -17.58 0.23 -11.29
CA TYR A 289 -17.78 0.19 -9.85
C TYR A 289 -18.16 1.57 -9.29
N LYS A 290 -17.47 2.65 -9.69
CA LYS A 290 -17.77 4.02 -9.27
C LYS A 290 -19.20 4.43 -9.62
N GLN A 291 -19.73 4.00 -10.77
CA GLN A 291 -21.12 4.28 -11.15
C GLN A 291 -22.11 3.64 -10.19
N VAL A 292 -21.87 2.39 -9.79
CA VAL A 292 -22.71 1.70 -8.80
C VAL A 292 -22.60 2.37 -7.44
N LEU A 293 -21.39 2.70 -6.99
CA LEU A 293 -21.16 3.40 -5.72
C LEU A 293 -21.89 4.74 -5.67
N ALA A 294 -21.82 5.53 -6.75
CA ALA A 294 -22.53 6.80 -6.85
C ALA A 294 -24.06 6.63 -6.81
N SER A 295 -24.59 5.52 -7.33
CA SER A 295 -26.02 5.22 -7.27
C SER A 295 -26.49 4.73 -5.90
N ALA A 296 -25.62 4.07 -5.14
CA ALA A 296 -25.92 3.54 -3.81
C ALA A 296 -25.89 4.61 -2.71
N GLY A 297 -25.17 5.72 -2.93
CA GLY A 297 -25.12 6.86 -2.00
C GLY A 297 -26.24 7.90 -2.17
N ASN A 298 -27.15 7.70 -3.14
CA ASN A 298 -28.30 8.59 -3.41
C ASN A 298 -29.61 8.03 -2.84
#